data_AF-A0A955KUE7-F1
#
_entry.id   AF-A0A955KUE7-F1
#
_cell.length_a   1.000
_cell.length_b   1.000
_cell.length_c   1.000
_cell.angle_alpha   90.00
_cell.angle_beta   90.00
_cell.angle_gamma   90.00
#
_symmetry.space_group_name_H-M   'P 1'
#
loop_
_entity.id
_entity.type
_entity.pdbx_description
1 polymer ?
#
loop_
_entity_poly.entity_id
_entity_poly.type
_entity_poly.pdbx_seq_one_letter_code
_entity_poly.pdbx_strand_id
1 'polypeptide(L)'
;MNKLNAHALGAASALLAALCMLVIGILAMMGVYMEAYQIMKAFHIWFDATLIGTLIGMVEAGVISYIAGYLFAELYNRLSKS
;
A
#
# COMPACT_ATOMS: atom_id res chain seq x y z
N MET A 1 -24.94 -2.22 -13.17
CA MET A 1 -23.49 -2.10 -12.94
C MET A 1 -22.94 -3.43 -12.45
N ASN A 2 -21.78 -3.87 -12.97
CA ASN A 2 -21.10 -5.04 -12.41
C ASN A 2 -20.48 -4.67 -11.06
N LYS A 3 -20.61 -5.54 -10.06
CA LYS A 3 -20.01 -5.34 -8.74
C LYS A 3 -18.49 -5.44 -8.82
N LEU A 4 -17.79 -4.62 -8.04
CA LEU A 4 -16.36 -4.79 -7.82
C LEU A 4 -16.11 -6.10 -7.07
N ASN A 5 -15.11 -6.88 -7.50
CA ASN A 5 -14.64 -8.02 -6.74
C ASN A 5 -13.72 -7.52 -5.62
N ALA A 6 -14.18 -7.64 -4.36
CA ALA A 6 -13.47 -7.08 -3.21
C ALA A 6 -12.09 -7.70 -2.98
N HIS A 7 -11.94 -9.01 -3.19
CA HIS A 7 -10.64 -9.68 -3.08
C HIS A 7 -9.68 -9.25 -4.18
N ALA A 8 -10.17 -9.12 -5.42
CA ALA A 8 -9.35 -8.64 -6.53
C ALA A 8 -8.88 -7.20 -6.30
N LEU A 9 -9.77 -6.31 -5.83
CA LEU A 9 -9.39 -4.93 -5.53
C LEU A 9 -8.40 -4.87 -4.36
N GLY A 10 -8.66 -5.58 -3.27
CA GLY A 10 -7.73 -5.68 -2.15
C GLY A 10 -6.35 -6.19 -2.58
N ALA A 11 -6.27 -7.27 -3.36
CA ALA A 11 -5.01 -7.80 -3.85
C ALA A 11 -4.26 -6.81 -4.76
N ALA A 12 -4.97 -6.13 -5.66
CA ALA A 12 -4.38 -5.09 -6.51
C ALA A 12 -3.83 -3.92 -5.68
N SER A 13 -4.59 -3.44 -4.69
CA SER A 13 -4.15 -2.39 -3.76
C SER A 13 -2.93 -2.81 -2.95
N ALA A 14 -2.88 -4.05 -2.48
CA ALA A 14 -1.74 -4.60 -1.74
C ALA A 14 -0.47 -4.62 -2.58
N LEU A 15 -0.56 -5.13 -3.82
CA LEU A 15 0.56 -5.21 -4.75
C LEU A 15 1.06 -3.83 -5.15
N LEU A 16 0.14 -2.90 -5.42
CA LEU A 16 0.49 -1.52 -5.74
C LEU A 16 1.22 -0.84 -4.58
N ALA A 17 0.70 -0.98 -3.35
CA ALA A 17 1.34 -0.44 -2.16
C ALA A 17 2.74 -1.02 -1.94
N ALA A 18 2.90 -2.34 -2.02
CA ALA A 18 4.20 -3.00 -1.89
C ALA A 18 5.20 -2.51 -2.96
N LEU A 19 4.76 -2.32 -4.20
CA LEU A 19 5.60 -1.78 -5.27
C LEU A 19 6.03 -0.33 -4.98
N CYS A 20 5.12 0.52 -4.50
CA CYS A 20 5.44 1.88 -4.09
C CYS A 20 6.47 1.92 -2.95
N MET A 21 6.30 1.05 -1.94
CA MET A 21 7.25 0.94 -0.82
C MET A 21 8.63 0.50 -1.30
N LEU A 22 8.70 -0.44 -2.24
CA LEU A 22 9.96 -0.89 -2.83
C LEU A 22 10.67 0.25 -3.58
N VAL A 23 9.94 0.97 -4.44
CA VAL A 23 10.50 2.08 -5.23
C VAL A 23 11.01 3.20 -4.31
N ILE A 24 10.19 3.64 -3.35
CA ILE A 24 10.59 4.69 -2.40
C ILE A 24 11.76 4.22 -1.54
N GLY A 25 11.76 2.96 -1.08
CA GLY A 25 12.85 2.38 -0.30
C GLY A 25 14.19 2.41 -1.05
N ILE A 26 14.20 2.00 -2.32
CA ILE A 26 15.41 2.04 -3.17
C ILE A 26 15.90 3.48 -3.37
N LEU A 27 15.00 4.42 -3.70
CA LEU A 27 15.37 5.82 -3.90
C LEU A 27 15.94 6.44 -2.61
N ALA A 28 15.33 6.14 -1.46
CA ALA A 28 15.77 6.62 -0.17
C ALA A 28 17.14 6.05 0.25
N MET A 29 17.44 4.78 -0.09
CA MET A 29 18.77 4.20 0.10
C MET A 29 19.85 4.95 -0.69
N MET A 30 19.48 5.57 -1.81
CA MET A 30 20.37 6.41 -2.63
C MET A 30 20.41 7.88 -2.16
N GLY A 31 19.68 8.23 -1.10
CA GLY A 31 19.56 9.61 -0.60
C GLY A 31 18.66 10.51 -1.44
N VAL A 32 17.86 9.95 -2.34
CA VAL A 32 16.94 10.69 -3.23
C VAL A 32 15.50 10.50 -2.76
N TYR A 33 14.63 11.47 -3.04
CA TYR A 33 13.19 11.39 -2.75
C TYR A 33 12.89 11.22 -1.24
N MET A 34 13.75 11.83 -0.41
CA MET A 34 13.72 11.68 1.05
C MET A 34 12.44 12.19 1.69
N GLU A 35 11.79 13.22 1.11
CA GLU A 35 10.50 13.71 1.61
C GLU A 35 9.41 12.63 1.56
N ALA A 36 9.30 11.90 0.45
CA ALA A 36 8.35 10.81 0.33
C ALA A 36 8.69 9.65 1.26
N TYR A 37 9.98 9.36 1.46
CA TYR A 37 10.43 8.40 2.45
C TYR A 37 9.98 8.78 3.87
N GLN A 38 10.14 10.05 4.28
CA GLN A 38 9.71 10.50 5.61
C GLN A 38 8.20 10.36 5.79
N ILE A 39 7.42 10.68 4.75
CA ILE A 39 5.97 10.48 4.76
C ILE A 39 5.66 8.98 4.92
N MET A 40 6.24 8.11 4.09
CA MET A 40 5.98 6.67 4.17
C MET A 40 6.39 6.08 5.52
N LYS A 41 7.53 6.51 6.08
CA LYS A 41 7.99 6.08 7.40
C LYS A 41 7.06 6.52 8.54
N ALA A 42 6.37 7.65 8.38
CA ALA A 42 5.36 8.08 9.33
C ALA A 42 4.08 7.22 9.29
N PHE A 43 3.72 6.69 8.12
CA PHE A 43 2.54 5.83 7.94
C PHE A 43 2.81 4.34 8.15
N HIS A 44 4.05 3.89 7.93
CA HIS A 44 4.49 2.50 7.99
C HIS A 44 5.65 2.39 8.96
N ILE A 45 5.36 1.97 10.19
CA ILE A 45 6.27 2.12 11.33
C ILE A 45 7.51 1.22 11.17
N TRP A 46 7.35 0.11 10.46
CA TRP A 46 8.46 -0.81 10.18
C TRP A 46 9.20 -0.50 8.88
N PHE A 47 8.77 0.52 8.14
CA PHE A 47 9.46 0.94 6.93
C PHE A 47 10.73 1.73 7.26
N ASP A 48 11.83 1.32 6.63
CA ASP A 48 13.08 2.05 6.69
C ASP A 48 13.87 1.93 5.38
N ALA A 49 14.80 2.86 5.16
CA ALA A 49 15.67 2.90 3.98
C ALA A 49 16.83 1.88 4.11
N THR A 50 16.48 0.65 4.48
CA THR A 50 17.34 -0.53 4.51
C THR A 50 16.62 -1.67 3.82
N LEU A 51 17.35 -2.66 3.29
CA LEU A 51 16.73 -3.80 2.59
C LEU A 51 15.67 -4.49 3.46
N ILE A 52 16.01 -4.77 4.72
CA ILE A 52 15.11 -5.44 5.67
C ILE A 52 13.91 -4.54 6.01
N GLY A 53 14.14 -3.27 6.33
CA GLY A 53 13.06 -2.32 6.66
C GLY A 53 12.11 -2.10 5.48
N THR A 54 12.64 -2.04 4.25
CA THR A 54 11.80 -1.93 3.04
C THR A 54 10.95 -3.19 2.85
N LEU A 55 11.52 -4.39 2.99
CA LEU A 55 10.76 -5.64 2.85
C LEU A 55 9.66 -5.77 3.92
N ILE A 56 9.92 -5.40 5.17
CA ILE A 56 8.91 -5.44 6.23
C ILE A 56 7.83 -4.36 5.96
N GLY A 57 8.23 -3.15 5.57
CA GLY A 57 7.32 -2.08 5.19
C GLY A 57 6.42 -2.44 3.99
N MET A 58 6.93 -3.21 3.02
CA MET A 58 6.12 -3.74 1.92
C MET A 58 4.99 -4.65 2.40
N VAL A 59 5.28 -5.53 3.38
CA VAL A 59 4.27 -6.43 3.95
C VAL A 59 3.24 -5.64 4.75
N GLU A 60 3.70 -4.72 5.61
CA GLU A 60 2.83 -3.83 6.40
C GLU A 60 1.89 -3.02 5.51
N ALA A 61 2.44 -2.28 4.55
CA ALA A 61 1.68 -1.46 3.62
C ALA A 61 0.74 -2.31 2.74
N GLY A 62 1.20 -3.49 2.32
CA GLY A 62 0.40 -4.44 1.56
C GLY A 62 -0.83 -4.92 2.32
N VAL A 63 -0.68 -5.29 3.60
CA VAL A 63 -1.79 -5.74 4.45
C VAL A 63 -2.80 -4.62 4.69
N ILE A 64 -2.33 -3.43 5.06
CA ILE A 64 -3.20 -2.26 5.30
C ILE A 64 -3.95 -1.90 4.01
N SER A 65 -3.26 -1.85 2.88
CA SER A 65 -3.85 -1.51 1.58
C SER A 65 -4.80 -2.59 1.06
N TYR A 66 -4.53 -3.87 1.34
CA TYR A 66 -5.47 -4.94 1.06
C TYR A 66 -6.80 -4.72 1.77
N ILE A 67 -6.75 -4.48 3.08
CA ILE A 67 -7.93 -4.26 3.91
C ILE A 67 -8.68 -3.02 3.41
N ALA A 68 -7.96 -1.91 3.16
CA ALA A 68 -8.56 -0.69 2.65
C ALA A 68 -9.26 -0.90 1.29
N GLY A 69 -8.59 -1.55 0.33
CA GLY A 69 -9.16 -1.86 -0.98
C GLY A 69 -10.37 -2.80 -0.91
N TYR A 70 -10.30 -3.83 -0.06
CA TYR A 70 -11.42 -4.74 0.18
C TYR A 70 -12.65 -3.99 0.74
N LEU A 71 -12.45 -3.20 1.80
CA LEU A 71 -13.52 -2.43 2.43
C LEU A 71 -14.08 -1.37 1.48
N PHE A 72 -13.24 -0.75 0.66
CA PHE A 72 -13.66 0.20 -0.36
C PHE A 72 -14.57 -0.46 -1.39
N ALA A 73 -14.21 -1.65 -1.90
CA ALA A 73 -15.07 -2.38 -2.83
C ALA A 73 -16.43 -2.74 -2.21
N GLU A 74 -16.45 -3.19 -0.96
CA GLU A 74 -17.69 -3.48 -0.24
C GLU A 74 -18.56 -2.23 -0.05
N LEU A 75 -17.97 -1.12 0.38
CA LEU A 75 -18.67 0.15 0.53
C LEU A 75 -19.23 0.64 -0.81
N TYR A 76 -18.40 0.65 -1.86
CA TYR A 76 -18.80 1.02 -3.21
C TYR A 76 -19.97 0.18 -3.71
N ASN A 77 -19.89 -1.15 -3.55
CA ASN A 77 -20.96 -2.07 -3.96
C ASN A 77 -22.25 -1.88 -3.17
N ARG A 78 -22.19 -1.39 -1.92
CA ARG A 78 -23.38 -1.06 -1.12
C ARG A 78 -24.02 0.24 -1.59
N LEU A 79 -23.22 1.27 -1.84
CA LEU A 79 -23.71 2.58 -2.29
C LEU A 79 -24.21 2.54 -3.74
N SER A 80 -23.59 1.74 -4.61
CA SER A 80 -23.94 1.62 -6.03
C SER A 80 -25.18 0.76 -6.31
N LYS A 81 -25.82 0.21 -5.25
CA LYS A 81 -27.10 -0.50 -5.33
C LYS A 81 -28.32 0.42 -5.09
N SER A 82 -28.09 1.70 -4.78
CA SER A 82 -29.12 2.75 -4.84
C SER A 82 -29.46 3.07 -6.29
#